data_AF-A0A817UM16-F1
#
_entry.id   AF-A0A817UM16-F1
#
_cell.length_a   1.000
_cell.length_b   1.000
_cell.length_c   1.000
_cell.angle_alpha   90.00
_cell.angle_beta   90.00
_cell.angle_gamma   90.00
#
_symmetry.space_group_name_H-M   'P 1'
#
loop_
_entity.id
_entity.type
_entity.pdbx_description
1 polymer ?
#
loop_
_entity_poly.entity_id
_entity_poly.type
_entity_poly.pdbx_seq_one_letter_code
_entity_poly.pdbx_strand_id
1 'polypeptide(L)'
;MAIHSSIQLDVEIIEEEESSNEIEYEPAAASKNSNSISRLSSNTMEKKTISSKSKRYCKFNKEWIKISKYASFLQECRSDSSLAHCCVCKSNFSIANGGKYLIDRHLEQASHKRLAAIEAENKSRLMFDFIHPPSQLTSMIAAELTLVYHGIRHAHSYNSQSCTVDVSKKLFHDSTIAKNISCGRTKARELAVNVLAPYFSSKIIKAINQNHFYSLSFDASNKGHKKMFPFIINYFTMERGIVRSVIEVIEQPHETANHVVASLREVLEMNNIDIKKMTSIGADNTNVNYGQYHSAFSLLKSDFPNLIKGSSF
;
A
#
# COMPACT_ATOMS: atom_id res chain seq x y z
N MET A 1 16.13 18.10 38.63
CA MET A 1 16.27 19.20 37.65
C MET A 1 16.09 18.60 36.27
N ALA A 2 14.82 18.47 35.85
CA ALA A 2 14.43 17.78 34.62
C ALA A 2 14.18 18.83 33.54
N ILE A 3 14.94 18.78 32.45
CA ILE A 3 14.73 19.66 31.30
C ILE A 3 14.02 18.81 30.24
N HIS A 4 12.72 19.07 30.12
CA HIS A 4 11.87 18.65 29.03
C HIS A 4 12.40 19.26 27.71
N SER A 5 12.73 18.45 26.72
CA SER A 5 12.54 18.85 25.32
C SER A 5 12.05 17.63 24.54
N SER A 6 10.73 17.63 24.32
CA SER A 6 10.06 16.70 23.44
C SER A 6 10.52 17.00 22.01
N ILE A 7 11.23 16.06 21.39
CA ILE A 7 11.35 16.03 19.94
C ILE A 7 10.05 15.41 19.45
N GLN A 8 9.13 16.26 19.02
CA GLN A 8 7.93 15.85 18.32
C GLN A 8 8.32 15.71 16.85
N LEU A 9 8.89 14.56 16.50
CA LEU A 9 8.87 14.07 15.13
C LEU A 9 7.48 13.49 14.96
N ASP A 10 6.57 14.22 14.30
CA ASP A 10 5.26 13.72 13.89
C ASP A 10 5.50 12.65 12.81
N VAL A 11 5.87 11.45 13.27
CA VAL A 11 5.87 10.23 12.48
C VAL A 11 4.40 9.83 12.40
N GLU A 12 3.71 10.40 11.42
CA GLU A 12 2.35 10.05 11.05
C GLU A 12 2.38 8.64 10.45
N ILE A 13 2.39 7.63 11.33
CA ILE A 13 2.09 6.27 10.89
C ILE A 13 0.57 6.24 10.77
N ILE A 14 0.09 6.18 9.53
CA ILE A 14 -1.32 6.32 9.19
C ILE A 14 -2.11 5.08 9.63
N GLU A 15 -3.33 5.35 10.06
CA GLU A 15 -4.37 4.44 10.52
C GLU A 15 -4.95 3.63 9.35
N GLU A 16 -5.29 2.36 9.59
CA GLU A 16 -6.17 1.61 8.69
C GLU A 16 -7.61 2.11 8.92
N GLU A 17 -7.98 3.24 8.31
CA GLU A 17 -9.39 3.58 8.12
C GLU A 17 -9.88 2.97 6.81
N GLU A 18 -10.69 1.91 6.90
CA GLU A 18 -11.55 1.43 5.82
C GLU A 18 -12.59 2.51 5.50
N SER A 19 -12.24 3.50 4.67
CA SER A 19 -13.22 4.41 4.07
C SER A 19 -13.80 3.82 2.79
N SER A 20 -15.10 3.55 2.84
CA SER A 20 -15.92 3.10 1.71
C SER A 20 -16.32 4.32 0.89
N ASN A 21 -15.54 4.65 -0.14
CA ASN A 21 -15.92 5.69 -1.10
C ASN A 21 -16.51 5.05 -2.37
N GLU A 22 -17.83 5.17 -2.50
CA GLU A 22 -18.55 5.01 -3.77
C GLU A 22 -18.12 6.14 -4.72
N ILE A 23 -17.49 5.79 -5.84
CA ILE A 23 -17.20 6.72 -6.92
C ILE A 23 -18.35 6.60 -7.94
N GLU A 24 -19.23 7.60 -7.96
CA GLU A 24 -20.18 7.82 -9.06
C GLU A 24 -19.40 8.18 -10.33
N TYR A 25 -19.70 7.46 -11.42
CA TYR A 25 -19.11 7.68 -12.74
C TYR A 25 -20.15 8.32 -13.66
N GLU A 26 -20.02 9.62 -13.94
CA GLU A 26 -20.77 10.30 -15.02
C GLU A 26 -20.16 9.96 -16.39
N PRO A 27 -20.96 9.55 -17.40
CA PRO A 27 -20.44 9.29 -18.74
C PRO A 27 -20.35 10.55 -19.60
N ALA A 28 -19.20 10.71 -20.26
CA ALA A 28 -18.87 11.79 -21.17
C ALA A 28 -19.73 11.83 -22.45
N ALA A 29 -20.07 13.05 -22.88
CA ALA A 29 -20.87 13.38 -24.07
C ALA A 29 -20.15 13.06 -25.39
N ALA A 30 -20.88 12.47 -26.34
CA ALA A 30 -20.41 12.18 -27.68
C ALA A 30 -20.46 13.43 -28.59
N SER A 31 -19.30 13.84 -29.11
CA SER A 31 -19.16 14.85 -30.16
C SER A 31 -19.49 14.26 -31.54
N LYS A 32 -20.41 14.91 -32.26
CA LYS A 32 -20.74 14.64 -33.66
C LYS A 32 -19.73 15.37 -34.54
N ASN A 33 -19.08 14.67 -35.46
CA ASN A 33 -18.44 15.32 -36.60
C ASN A 33 -18.85 14.61 -37.89
N SER A 34 -19.66 15.32 -38.68
CA SER A 34 -20.06 14.99 -40.04
C SER A 34 -18.97 15.44 -40.99
N ASN A 35 -18.51 14.56 -41.89
CA ASN A 35 -18.04 15.03 -43.18
C ASN A 35 -18.29 14.00 -44.29
N SER A 36 -18.89 14.55 -45.33
CA SER A 36 -19.39 14.00 -46.58
C SER A 36 -18.27 13.65 -47.56
N ILE A 37 -18.36 12.49 -48.21
CA ILE A 37 -17.76 12.26 -49.54
C ILE A 37 -18.79 11.54 -50.43
N SER A 38 -19.09 12.22 -51.53
CA SER A 38 -19.91 11.82 -52.69
C SER A 38 -19.29 10.69 -53.51
N ARG A 39 -20.11 9.78 -54.04
CA ARG A 39 -19.92 9.10 -55.33
C ARG A 39 -21.27 8.65 -55.92
N LEU A 40 -21.58 9.14 -57.13
CA LEU A 40 -22.57 8.56 -58.03
C LEU A 40 -22.00 7.25 -58.62
N SER A 41 -22.77 6.17 -58.58
CA SER A 41 -23.41 5.62 -59.80
C SER A 41 -24.19 4.34 -59.51
N SER A 42 -25.42 4.39 -60.01
CA SER A 42 -26.47 3.40 -60.24
C SER A 42 -26.07 1.92 -60.28
N ASN A 43 -26.76 1.12 -59.47
CA ASN A 43 -27.56 -0.01 -59.99
C ASN A 43 -28.59 -0.48 -58.96
N THR A 44 -29.84 -0.45 -59.39
CA THR A 44 -31.05 -0.89 -58.71
C THR A 44 -31.09 -2.41 -58.55
N MET A 45 -31.24 -2.91 -57.32
CA MET A 45 -31.98 -4.15 -57.00
C MET A 45 -32.61 -4.02 -55.60
N GLU A 46 -33.76 -4.65 -55.45
CA GLU A 46 -34.83 -4.37 -54.50
C GLU A 46 -34.49 -4.54 -53.00
N LYS A 47 -35.15 -3.71 -52.19
CA LYS A 47 -35.21 -3.80 -50.73
C LYS A 47 -35.72 -5.17 -50.27
N LYS A 48 -34.88 -5.94 -49.57
CA LYS A 48 -35.33 -6.87 -48.52
C LYS A 48 -35.12 -6.21 -47.15
N THR A 49 -36.20 -5.73 -46.56
CA THR A 49 -36.26 -5.28 -45.17
C THR A 49 -35.97 -6.47 -44.25
N ILE A 50 -34.75 -6.54 -43.71
CA ILE A 50 -34.43 -7.43 -42.59
C ILE A 50 -35.01 -6.77 -41.34
N SER A 51 -36.06 -7.36 -40.75
CA SER A 51 -36.54 -6.94 -39.44
C SER A 51 -35.40 -7.09 -38.43
N SER A 52 -34.96 -6.00 -37.81
CA SER A 52 -33.98 -6.08 -36.73
C SER A 52 -34.61 -6.88 -35.59
N LYS A 53 -34.11 -8.09 -35.32
CA LYS A 53 -34.48 -8.85 -34.10
C LYS A 53 -34.18 -7.96 -32.89
N SER A 54 -35.18 -7.66 -32.06
CA SER A 54 -34.95 -6.91 -30.82
C SER A 54 -33.90 -7.65 -29.99
N LYS A 55 -32.86 -6.94 -29.53
CA LYS A 55 -31.85 -7.51 -28.64
C LYS A 55 -32.57 -7.92 -27.35
N ARG A 56 -32.69 -9.22 -27.10
CA ARG A 56 -33.24 -9.73 -25.83
C ARG A 56 -32.20 -9.51 -24.74
N TYR A 57 -32.46 -8.55 -23.87
CA TYR A 57 -31.68 -8.35 -22.65
C TYR A 57 -32.00 -9.45 -21.64
N CYS A 58 -30.99 -10.16 -21.18
CA CYS A 58 -31.11 -11.17 -20.14
C CYS A 58 -31.17 -10.49 -18.77
N LYS A 59 -32.10 -10.95 -17.93
CA LYS A 59 -32.20 -10.56 -16.52
C LYS A 59 -31.65 -11.66 -15.63
N PHE A 60 -31.19 -11.29 -14.44
CA PHE A 60 -30.69 -12.20 -13.43
C PHE A 60 -31.80 -13.19 -13.05
N ASN A 61 -31.47 -14.48 -13.06
CA ASN A 61 -32.39 -15.53 -12.66
C ASN A 61 -31.88 -16.15 -11.35
N LYS A 62 -32.71 -16.07 -10.31
CA LYS A 62 -32.41 -16.59 -8.96
C LYS A 62 -32.12 -18.10 -8.94
N GLU A 63 -32.65 -18.85 -9.90
CA GLU A 63 -32.35 -20.27 -10.06
C GLU A 63 -30.88 -20.53 -10.40
N TRP A 64 -30.14 -19.54 -10.91
CA TRP A 64 -28.71 -19.70 -11.18
C TRP A 64 -27.88 -19.82 -9.90
N ILE A 65 -28.32 -19.22 -8.79
CA ILE A 65 -27.64 -19.34 -7.49
C ILE A 65 -27.71 -20.78 -6.98
N LYS A 66 -28.77 -21.52 -7.35
CA LYS A 66 -28.93 -22.93 -6.96
C LYS A 66 -28.02 -23.89 -7.74
N ILE A 67 -27.42 -23.42 -8.84
CA ILE A 67 -26.49 -24.23 -9.62
C ILE A 67 -25.18 -24.33 -8.82
N SER A 68 -24.78 -25.54 -8.45
CA SER A 68 -23.57 -25.79 -7.64
C SER A 68 -22.32 -25.07 -8.17
N LYS A 69 -22.16 -24.97 -9.49
CA LYS A 69 -21.07 -24.22 -10.15
C LYS A 69 -21.02 -22.73 -9.79
N TYR A 70 -22.17 -22.10 -9.53
CA TYR A 70 -22.29 -20.66 -9.32
C TYR A 70 -22.57 -20.28 -7.86
N ALA A 71 -23.09 -21.21 -7.07
CA ALA A 71 -23.55 -20.99 -5.70
C ALA A 71 -22.50 -20.37 -4.77
N SER A 72 -21.22 -20.67 -5.01
CA SER A 72 -20.12 -20.21 -4.16
C SER A 72 -19.74 -18.74 -4.34
N PHE A 73 -20.16 -18.08 -5.44
CA PHE A 73 -19.72 -16.71 -5.74
C PHE A 73 -20.80 -15.77 -6.29
N LEU A 74 -21.86 -16.30 -6.91
CA LEU A 74 -22.84 -15.53 -7.67
C LEU A 74 -23.95 -14.98 -6.76
N GLN A 75 -24.20 -13.68 -6.84
CA GLN A 75 -25.26 -12.98 -6.12
C GLN A 75 -26.07 -12.08 -7.06
N GLU A 76 -27.31 -11.78 -6.68
CA GLU A 76 -28.17 -10.82 -7.38
C GLU A 76 -27.68 -9.38 -7.13
N CYS A 77 -27.57 -8.58 -8.19
CA CYS A 77 -27.30 -7.16 -8.07
C CYS A 77 -28.60 -6.42 -7.70
N ARG A 78 -28.61 -5.69 -6.58
CA ARG A 78 -29.83 -5.03 -6.07
C ARG A 78 -30.28 -3.84 -6.92
N SER A 79 -29.35 -3.18 -7.60
CA SER A 79 -29.60 -1.95 -8.37
C SER A 79 -30.01 -2.22 -9.81
N ASP A 80 -29.50 -3.28 -10.44
CA ASP A 80 -29.81 -3.60 -11.84
C ASP A 80 -29.94 -5.11 -12.08
N SER A 81 -31.13 -5.52 -12.51
CA SER A 81 -31.44 -6.89 -12.92
C SER A 81 -30.63 -7.40 -14.12
N SER A 82 -29.98 -6.53 -14.87
CA SER A 82 -29.11 -6.87 -16.00
C SER A 82 -27.64 -7.13 -15.60
N LEU A 83 -27.34 -6.96 -14.31
CA LEU A 83 -26.05 -7.22 -13.69
C LEU A 83 -26.12 -8.41 -12.73
N ALA A 84 -24.99 -9.10 -12.60
CA ALA A 84 -24.74 -10.07 -11.55
C ALA A 84 -23.61 -9.55 -10.65
N HIS A 85 -23.68 -9.88 -9.36
CA HIS A 85 -22.62 -9.56 -8.41
C HIS A 85 -21.77 -10.81 -8.13
N CYS A 86 -20.45 -10.64 -8.05
CA CYS A 86 -19.52 -11.70 -7.65
C CYS A 86 -18.90 -11.36 -6.30
N CYS A 87 -19.15 -12.16 -5.26
CA CYS A 87 -18.59 -11.89 -3.93
C CYS A 87 -17.07 -12.16 -3.85
N VAL A 88 -16.52 -13.01 -4.72
CA VAL A 88 -15.08 -13.26 -4.83
C VAL A 88 -14.35 -12.05 -5.45
N CYS A 89 -14.95 -11.45 -6.49
CA CYS A 89 -14.37 -10.28 -7.17
C CYS A 89 -14.82 -8.94 -6.56
N LYS A 90 -15.78 -8.96 -5.63
CA LYS A 90 -16.43 -7.79 -5.04
C LYS A 90 -16.90 -6.78 -6.09
N SER A 91 -17.40 -7.27 -7.23
CA SER A 91 -17.74 -6.42 -8.37
C SER A 91 -19.00 -6.91 -9.11
N ASN A 92 -19.65 -5.96 -9.77
CA ASN A 92 -20.80 -6.20 -10.64
C ASN A 92 -20.32 -6.42 -12.08
N PHE A 93 -20.93 -7.36 -12.79
CA PHE A 93 -20.66 -7.61 -14.21
C PHE A 93 -21.95 -7.83 -14.99
N SER A 94 -21.94 -7.41 -16.25
CA SER A 94 -23.14 -7.48 -17.09
C SER A 94 -23.43 -8.89 -17.56
N ILE A 95 -24.70 -9.30 -17.43
CA ILE A 95 -25.26 -10.54 -17.98
C ILE A 95 -26.23 -10.28 -19.16
N ALA A 96 -26.48 -9.00 -19.46
CA ALA A 96 -27.44 -8.51 -20.45
C ALA A 96 -27.41 -9.24 -21.81
N ASN A 97 -26.22 -9.48 -22.38
CA ASN A 97 -26.09 -9.95 -23.76
C ASN A 97 -25.77 -11.44 -23.91
N GLY A 98 -25.85 -12.23 -22.84
CA GLY A 98 -25.47 -13.64 -22.89
C GLY A 98 -25.82 -14.48 -21.65
N GLY A 99 -26.42 -13.90 -20.62
CA GLY A 99 -26.90 -14.61 -19.44
C GLY A 99 -25.81 -15.51 -18.83
N LYS A 100 -26.13 -16.80 -18.67
CA LYS A 100 -25.22 -17.82 -18.12
C LYS A 100 -23.85 -17.87 -18.80
N TYR A 101 -23.77 -17.67 -20.11
CA TYR A 101 -22.49 -17.67 -20.82
C TYR A 101 -21.53 -16.61 -20.27
N LEU A 102 -22.05 -15.43 -19.89
CA LEU A 102 -21.23 -14.35 -19.33
C LEU A 102 -20.77 -14.66 -17.90
N ILE A 103 -21.53 -15.46 -17.17
CA ILE A 103 -21.16 -15.99 -15.85
C ILE A 103 -20.02 -17.02 -16.00
N ASP A 104 -20.14 -17.93 -16.97
CA ASP A 104 -19.08 -18.89 -17.28
C ASP A 104 -17.79 -18.19 -17.73
N ARG A 105 -17.93 -17.18 -18.59
CA ARG A 105 -16.79 -16.38 -19.03
C ARG A 105 -16.14 -15.62 -17.88
N HIS A 106 -16.93 -15.11 -16.93
CA HIS A 106 -16.40 -14.46 -15.73
C HIS A 106 -15.54 -15.41 -14.89
N LEU A 107 -15.97 -16.66 -14.69
CA LEU A 107 -15.18 -17.69 -14.01
C LEU A 107 -13.83 -17.97 -14.69
N GLU A 108 -13.79 -17.84 -16.00
CA GLU A 108 -12.57 -18.07 -16.78
C GLU A 108 -11.57 -16.91 -16.71
N GLN A 109 -12.01 -15.72 -16.30
CA GLN A 109 -11.16 -14.52 -16.20
C GLN A 109 -10.01 -14.75 -15.21
N ALA A 110 -8.82 -14.26 -15.58
CA ALA A 110 -7.63 -14.39 -14.75
C ALA A 110 -7.79 -13.70 -13.38
N SER A 111 -8.50 -12.57 -13.33
CA SER A 111 -8.82 -11.86 -12.10
C SER A 111 -9.63 -12.71 -11.13
N HIS A 112 -10.71 -13.35 -11.61
CA HIS A 112 -11.55 -14.23 -10.81
C HIS A 112 -10.75 -15.43 -10.28
N LYS A 113 -10.03 -16.15 -11.16
CA LYS A 113 -9.25 -17.33 -10.77
C LYS A 113 -8.21 -17.01 -9.69
N ARG A 114 -7.52 -15.88 -9.81
CA ARG A 114 -6.54 -15.43 -8.80
C ARG A 114 -7.20 -15.17 -7.46
N LEU A 115 -8.30 -14.42 -7.43
CA LEU A 115 -9.00 -14.08 -6.19
C LEU A 115 -9.64 -15.32 -5.54
N ALA A 116 -10.23 -16.21 -6.34
CA ALA A 116 -10.79 -17.47 -5.86
C ALA A 116 -9.73 -18.38 -5.21
N ALA A 117 -8.52 -18.43 -5.78
CA ALA A 117 -7.40 -19.19 -5.20
C ALA A 117 -6.97 -18.62 -3.83
N ILE A 118 -6.86 -17.29 -3.72
CA ILE A 118 -6.53 -16.60 -2.46
C ILE A 118 -7.61 -16.87 -1.41
N GLU A 119 -8.89 -16.80 -1.79
CA GLU A 119 -9.99 -17.03 -0.85
C GLU A 119 -10.03 -18.49 -0.36
N ALA A 120 -9.75 -19.46 -1.24
CA ALA A 120 -9.64 -20.86 -0.87
C ALA A 120 -8.47 -21.10 0.11
N GLU A 121 -7.30 -20.53 -0.17
CA GLU A 121 -6.12 -20.62 0.71
C GLU A 121 -6.42 -20.01 2.09
N ASN A 122 -7.07 -18.85 2.14
CA ASN A 122 -7.46 -18.21 3.40
C ASN A 122 -8.44 -19.07 4.20
N LYS A 123 -9.46 -19.66 3.56
CA LYS A 123 -10.40 -20.58 4.24
C LYS A 123 -9.68 -21.80 4.82
N SER A 124 -8.76 -22.40 4.07
CA SER A 124 -7.95 -23.52 4.54
C SER A 124 -7.07 -23.14 5.72
N ARG A 125 -6.46 -21.96 5.70
CA ARG A 125 -5.62 -21.46 6.79
C ARG A 125 -6.42 -21.19 8.06
N LEU A 126 -7.58 -20.55 7.96
CA LEU A 126 -8.46 -20.31 9.12
C LEU A 126 -8.93 -21.63 9.76
N MET A 127 -9.25 -22.63 8.94
CA MET A 127 -9.61 -23.96 9.43
C MET A 127 -8.42 -24.65 10.11
N PHE A 128 -7.22 -24.52 9.54
CA PHE A 128 -5.99 -25.05 10.14
C PHE A 128 -5.68 -24.39 11.49
N ASP A 129 -5.75 -23.06 11.57
CA ASP A 129 -5.51 -22.30 12.81
C ASP A 129 -6.58 -22.60 13.89
N PHE A 130 -7.81 -22.93 13.49
CA PHE A 130 -8.86 -23.36 14.41
C PHE A 130 -8.59 -24.75 15.00
N ILE A 131 -8.14 -25.69 14.17
CA ILE A 131 -7.81 -27.07 14.61
C ILE A 131 -6.50 -27.09 15.40
N HIS A 132 -5.54 -26.25 15.01
CA HIS A 132 -4.24 -26.11 15.62
C HIS A 132 -4.06 -24.70 16.16
N PRO A 133 -4.70 -24.37 17.30
CA PRO A 133 -4.54 -23.06 17.90
C PRO A 133 -3.06 -22.81 18.17
N PRO A 134 -2.60 -21.56 18.02
CA PRO A 134 -1.21 -21.21 18.27
C PRO A 134 -0.84 -21.60 19.71
N SER A 135 0.39 -22.09 19.86
CA SER A 135 0.90 -22.41 21.20
C SER A 135 0.80 -21.18 22.12
N GLN A 136 0.72 -21.42 23.44
CA GLN A 136 0.71 -20.34 24.42
C GLN A 136 1.92 -19.41 24.25
N LEU A 137 3.09 -19.98 23.94
CA LEU A 137 4.31 -19.24 23.65
C LEU A 137 4.16 -18.32 22.43
N THR A 138 3.60 -18.83 21.33
CA THR A 138 3.33 -18.04 20.12
C THR A 138 2.42 -16.85 20.41
N SER A 139 1.35 -17.09 21.18
CA SER A 139 0.40 -16.04 21.57
C SER A 139 1.04 -14.98 22.48
N MET A 140 1.93 -15.39 23.39
CA MET A 140 2.71 -14.48 24.23
C MET A 140 3.67 -13.62 23.40
N ILE A 141 4.41 -14.22 22.46
CA ILE A 141 5.31 -13.48 21.55
C ILE A 141 4.51 -12.46 20.73
N ALA A 142 3.33 -12.85 20.22
CA ALA A 142 2.45 -11.95 19.49
C ALA A 142 1.97 -10.78 20.37
N ALA A 143 1.58 -11.04 21.61
CA ALA A 143 1.17 -10.00 22.56
C ALA A 143 2.31 -9.01 22.86
N GLU A 144 3.53 -9.51 23.09
CA GLU A 144 4.70 -8.67 23.34
C GLU A 144 5.07 -7.83 22.12
N LEU A 145 5.13 -8.43 20.93
CA LEU A 145 5.37 -7.69 19.68
C LEU A 145 4.30 -6.62 19.43
N THR A 146 3.03 -6.92 19.75
CA THR A 146 1.92 -5.98 19.62
C THR A 146 2.09 -4.80 20.57
N LEU A 147 2.47 -5.04 21.83
CA LEU A 147 2.74 -3.96 22.79
C LEU A 147 3.91 -3.08 22.34
N VAL A 148 4.98 -3.67 21.81
CA VAL A 148 6.13 -2.92 21.29
C VAL A 148 5.73 -2.10 20.06
N TYR A 149 5.01 -2.71 19.12
CA TYR A 149 4.52 -2.02 17.93
C TYR A 149 3.61 -0.84 18.29
N HIS A 150 2.64 -1.06 19.20
CA HIS A 150 1.78 0.01 19.72
C HIS A 150 2.59 1.12 20.38
N GLY A 151 3.60 0.77 21.19
CA GLY A 151 4.49 1.74 21.81
C GLY A 151 5.23 2.60 20.77
N ILE A 152 5.75 2.00 19.71
CA ILE A 152 6.41 2.72 18.60
C ILE A 152 5.40 3.61 17.87
N ARG A 153 4.22 3.07 17.54
CA ARG A 153 3.15 3.76 16.81
C ARG A 153 2.70 5.05 17.48
N HIS A 154 2.64 5.07 18.80
CA HIS A 154 2.18 6.22 19.57
C HIS A 154 3.32 6.92 20.31
N ALA A 155 4.58 6.69 19.89
CA ALA A 155 5.78 7.29 20.47
C ALA A 155 5.88 7.17 22.01
N HIS A 156 5.37 6.08 22.57
CA HIS A 156 5.47 5.81 24.00
C HIS A 156 6.91 5.54 24.40
N SER A 157 7.31 6.07 25.56
CA SER A 157 8.65 5.83 26.11
C SER A 157 8.83 4.35 26.46
N TYR A 158 9.94 3.74 26.04
CA TYR A 158 10.32 2.40 26.50
C TYR A 158 10.48 2.30 28.03
N ASN A 159 10.65 3.42 28.74
CA ASN A 159 10.66 3.44 30.21
C ASN A 159 9.28 3.08 30.80
N SER A 160 8.19 3.35 30.08
CA SER A 160 6.83 3.00 30.50
C SER A 160 6.46 1.53 30.21
N GLN A 161 7.28 0.83 29.44
CA GLN A 161 6.95 -0.53 28.97
C GLN A 161 6.81 -1.52 30.13
N SER A 162 7.75 -1.52 31.08
CA SER A 162 7.69 -2.43 32.23
C SER A 162 6.42 -2.19 33.05
N CYS A 163 6.07 -0.92 33.27
CA CYS A 163 4.83 -0.55 33.96
C CYS A 163 3.59 -1.00 33.18
N THR A 164 3.59 -0.88 31.86
CA THR A 164 2.48 -1.35 30.99
C THR A 164 2.25 -2.85 31.13
N VAL A 165 3.32 -3.65 31.18
CA VAL A 165 3.24 -5.09 31.41
C VAL A 165 2.69 -5.41 32.81
N ASP A 166 3.17 -4.72 33.84
CA ASP A 166 2.70 -4.93 35.22
C ASP A 166 1.23 -4.55 35.41
N VAL A 167 0.78 -3.47 34.77
CA VAL A 167 -0.63 -3.07 34.75
C VAL A 167 -1.47 -4.11 34.00
N SER A 168 -1.00 -4.59 32.84
CA SER A 168 -1.69 -5.62 32.07
C SER A 168 -1.92 -6.90 32.88
N LYS A 169 -0.95 -7.32 33.70
CA LYS A 169 -1.07 -8.48 34.61
C LYS A 169 -2.16 -8.30 35.67
N LYS A 170 -2.36 -7.07 36.14
CA LYS A 170 -3.38 -6.73 37.15
C LYS A 170 -4.77 -6.61 36.53
N LEU A 171 -4.87 -5.94 35.38
CA LEU A 171 -6.15 -5.73 34.69
C LEU A 171 -6.72 -7.04 34.13
N PHE A 172 -5.86 -7.89 33.58
CA PHE A 172 -6.26 -9.14 32.92
C PHE A 172 -5.79 -10.36 33.74
N HIS A 173 -6.20 -10.39 35.01
CA HIS A 173 -5.76 -11.39 35.98
C HIS A 173 -6.31 -12.81 35.71
N ASP A 174 -7.23 -12.99 34.78
CA ASP A 174 -7.77 -14.25 34.31
C ASP A 174 -7.01 -14.78 33.07
N SER A 175 -6.37 -13.88 32.32
CA SER A 175 -5.59 -14.22 31.13
C SER A 175 -4.26 -14.88 31.47
N THR A 176 -4.08 -16.12 31.00
CA THR A 176 -2.81 -16.84 31.10
C THR A 176 -1.70 -16.20 30.27
N ILE A 177 -2.04 -15.50 29.19
CA ILE A 177 -1.09 -14.74 28.37
C ILE A 177 -0.61 -13.53 29.17
N ALA A 178 -1.53 -12.71 29.70
CA ALA A 178 -1.16 -11.49 30.44
C ALA A 178 -0.28 -11.80 31.65
N LYS A 179 -0.57 -12.87 32.41
CA LYS A 179 0.27 -13.32 33.52
C LYS A 179 1.72 -13.61 33.13
N ASN A 180 1.91 -14.19 31.95
CA ASN A 180 3.19 -14.76 31.53
C ASN A 180 3.99 -13.85 30.59
N ILE A 181 3.40 -12.81 30.00
CA ILE A 181 4.18 -11.84 29.21
C ILE A 181 5.27 -11.20 30.07
N SER A 182 6.45 -11.06 29.48
CA SER A 182 7.63 -10.48 30.10
C SER A 182 8.35 -9.65 29.05
N CYS A 183 7.87 -8.41 28.88
CA CYS A 183 8.42 -7.46 27.93
C CYS A 183 8.74 -6.14 28.61
N GLY A 184 9.81 -6.13 29.40
CA GLY A 184 10.37 -4.89 29.94
C GLY A 184 11.09 -4.06 28.88
N ARG A 185 11.61 -2.90 29.29
CA ARG A 185 12.33 -1.94 28.44
C ARG A 185 13.35 -2.58 27.49
N THR A 186 14.28 -3.40 28.00
CA THR A 186 15.36 -3.97 27.19
C THR A 186 14.82 -4.88 26.10
N LYS A 187 13.89 -5.77 26.45
CA LYS A 187 13.27 -6.67 25.47
C LYS A 187 12.48 -5.90 24.42
N ALA A 188 11.74 -4.87 24.82
CA ALA A 188 11.02 -4.02 23.87
C ALA A 188 11.97 -3.34 22.87
N ARG A 189 13.11 -2.82 23.33
CA ARG A 189 14.15 -2.27 22.46
C ARG A 189 14.67 -3.32 21.48
N GLU A 190 15.04 -4.51 21.97
CA GLU A 190 15.58 -5.57 21.10
C GLU A 190 14.55 -6.06 20.08
N LEU A 191 13.27 -6.18 20.46
CA LEU A 191 12.18 -6.50 19.54
C LEU A 191 11.98 -5.40 18.50
N ALA A 192 12.05 -4.13 18.90
CA ALA A 192 11.96 -3.01 17.97
C ALA A 192 13.10 -3.02 16.96
N VAL A 193 14.35 -3.11 17.43
CA VAL A 193 15.56 -2.96 16.61
C VAL A 193 15.87 -4.20 15.77
N ASN A 194 15.70 -5.40 16.32
CA ASN A 194 16.16 -6.64 15.67
C ASN A 194 15.03 -7.45 15.03
N VAL A 195 13.76 -7.12 15.32
CA VAL A 195 12.61 -7.85 14.76
C VAL A 195 11.74 -6.94 13.91
N LEU A 196 11.17 -5.88 14.50
CA LEU A 196 10.22 -5.01 13.79
C LEU A 196 10.92 -4.18 12.72
N ALA A 197 12.00 -3.48 13.05
CA ALA A 197 12.70 -2.61 12.09
C ALA A 197 13.20 -3.38 10.84
N PRO A 198 13.92 -4.52 10.96
CA PRO A 198 14.37 -5.26 9.79
C PRO A 198 13.21 -5.83 8.97
N TYR A 199 12.14 -6.27 9.65
CA TYR A 199 10.94 -6.75 8.97
C TYR A 199 10.33 -5.65 8.08
N PHE A 200 10.04 -4.47 8.64
CA PHE A 200 9.44 -3.37 7.89
C PHE A 200 10.37 -2.81 6.82
N SER A 201 11.66 -2.61 7.12
CA SER A 201 12.65 -2.18 6.12
C SER A 201 12.70 -3.14 4.94
N SER A 202 12.69 -4.46 5.19
CA SER A 202 12.69 -5.45 4.10
C SER A 202 11.43 -5.37 3.23
N LYS A 203 10.27 -5.02 3.80
CA LYS A 203 9.02 -4.85 3.06
C LYS A 203 9.09 -3.62 2.16
N ILE A 204 9.60 -2.51 2.68
CA ILE A 204 9.76 -1.25 1.94
C ILE A 204 10.75 -1.43 0.79
N ILE A 205 11.94 -1.99 1.06
CA ILE A 205 12.97 -2.24 0.04
C ILE A 205 12.44 -3.16 -1.06
N LYS A 206 11.73 -4.24 -0.69
CA LYS A 206 11.08 -5.14 -1.67
C LYS A 206 10.07 -4.40 -2.52
N ALA A 207 9.23 -3.55 -1.92
CA ALA A 207 8.26 -2.76 -2.67
C ALA A 207 8.97 -1.86 -3.69
N ILE A 208 9.92 -1.04 -3.25
CA ILE A 208 10.68 -0.11 -4.14
C ILE A 208 11.32 -0.86 -5.31
N ASN A 209 11.93 -2.02 -5.02
CA ASN A 209 12.60 -2.82 -6.05
C ASN A 209 11.63 -3.50 -7.03
N GLN A 210 10.36 -3.70 -6.67
CA GLN A 210 9.27 -4.21 -7.53
C GLN A 210 8.72 -3.16 -8.53
N ASN A 211 9.61 -2.33 -9.07
CA ASN A 211 9.35 -1.39 -10.17
C ASN A 211 8.69 -0.05 -9.79
N HIS A 212 8.97 0.48 -8.60
CA HIS A 212 8.58 1.85 -8.25
C HIS A 212 9.72 2.85 -8.52
N PHE A 213 9.37 3.95 -9.19
CA PHE A 213 10.14 5.18 -9.08
C PHE A 213 9.90 5.82 -7.72
N TYR A 214 10.91 6.52 -7.20
CA TYR A 214 10.82 7.13 -5.88
C TYR A 214 11.45 8.52 -5.85
N SER A 215 11.08 9.32 -4.86
CA SER A 215 11.80 10.53 -4.46
C SER A 215 12.53 10.27 -3.14
N LEU A 216 13.69 10.87 -2.95
CA LEU A 216 14.44 10.78 -1.70
C LEU A 216 14.51 12.14 -1.04
N SER A 217 14.08 12.24 0.20
CA SER A 217 14.16 13.47 0.96
C SER A 217 15.08 13.27 2.16
N PHE A 218 15.83 14.30 2.51
CA PHE A 218 16.75 14.27 3.65
C PHE A 218 16.81 15.64 4.32
N ASP A 219 17.12 15.64 5.62
CA ASP A 219 17.28 16.84 6.41
C ASP A 219 18.34 16.64 7.50
N ALA A 220 18.91 17.72 8.02
CA ALA A 220 19.85 17.69 9.13
C ALA A 220 19.14 18.11 10.43
N SER A 221 19.05 17.19 11.39
CA SER A 221 18.50 17.45 12.72
C SER A 221 19.60 17.46 13.77
N ASN A 222 19.71 18.54 14.53
CA ASN A 222 20.71 18.69 15.60
C ASN A 222 20.12 18.31 16.97
N LYS A 223 20.79 17.41 17.70
CA LYS A 223 20.50 17.12 19.11
C LYS A 223 21.78 17.22 19.95
N GLY A 224 22.01 18.40 20.55
CA GLY A 224 23.26 18.70 21.25
C GLY A 224 24.43 18.70 20.26
N HIS A 225 25.45 17.87 20.51
CA HIS A 225 26.60 17.72 19.62
C HIS A 225 26.40 16.68 18.50
N LYS A 226 25.28 15.96 18.51
CA LYS A 226 24.97 14.96 17.49
C LYS A 226 24.14 15.56 16.37
N LYS A 227 24.58 15.32 15.14
CA LYS A 227 23.85 15.69 13.93
C LYS A 227 23.30 14.44 13.28
N MET A 228 21.99 14.29 13.32
CA MET A 228 21.28 13.17 12.72
C MET A 228 20.81 13.56 11.33
N PHE A 229 20.94 12.64 10.39
CA PHE A 229 20.59 12.86 8.99
C PHE A 229 19.63 11.74 8.54
N PRO A 230 18.31 11.91 8.75
CA PRO A 230 17.31 10.99 8.24
C PRO A 230 17.26 11.02 6.70
N PHE A 231 17.23 9.84 6.10
CA PHE A 231 16.87 9.63 4.71
C PHE A 231 15.46 9.04 4.64
N ILE A 232 14.59 9.72 3.90
CA ILE A 232 13.18 9.38 3.75
C ILE A 232 12.90 9.10 2.28
N ILE A 233 12.29 7.97 1.98
CA ILE A 233 11.86 7.61 0.64
C ILE A 233 10.36 7.82 0.50
N ASN A 234 9.95 8.42 -0.61
CA ASN A 234 8.54 8.52 -0.98
C ASN A 234 8.32 7.80 -2.31
N TYR A 235 7.32 6.91 -2.34
CA TYR A 235 6.94 6.16 -3.53
C TYR A 235 5.42 5.96 -3.57
N PHE A 236 4.87 5.70 -4.75
CA PHE A 236 3.44 5.54 -4.94
C PHE A 236 3.06 4.06 -5.06
N THR A 237 2.00 3.66 -4.36
CA THR A 237 1.34 2.36 -4.52
C THR A 237 -0.14 2.57 -4.83
N MET A 238 -0.73 1.70 -5.66
CA MET A 238 -2.17 1.76 -5.95
C MET A 238 -3.04 1.49 -4.72
N GLU A 239 -2.50 0.76 -3.75
CA GLU A 239 -3.21 0.38 -2.52
C GLU A 239 -3.28 1.54 -1.51
N ARG A 240 -2.18 2.30 -1.35
CA ARG A 240 -2.02 3.27 -0.25
C ARG A 240 -1.80 4.70 -0.71
N GLY A 241 -1.71 4.94 -2.01
CA GLY A 241 -1.29 6.23 -2.54
C GLY A 241 0.19 6.49 -2.29
N ILE A 242 0.53 7.71 -1.84
CA ILE A 242 1.91 8.11 -1.53
C ILE A 242 2.32 7.50 -0.18
N VAL A 243 3.29 6.61 -0.22
CA VAL A 243 3.93 6.01 0.96
C VAL A 243 5.21 6.77 1.26
N ARG A 244 5.36 7.23 2.51
CA ARG A 244 6.59 7.84 3.03
C ARG A 244 7.21 6.94 4.07
N SER A 245 8.51 6.71 4.01
CA SER A 245 9.20 5.94 5.03
C SER A 245 10.63 6.41 5.22
N VAL A 246 11.07 6.45 6.48
CA VAL A 246 12.49 6.52 6.80
C VAL A 246 13.15 5.23 6.34
N ILE A 247 14.24 5.33 5.58
CA ILE A 247 15.04 4.17 5.17
C ILE A 247 16.26 3.99 6.06
N GLU A 248 16.85 5.09 6.50
CA GLU A 248 18.03 5.09 7.36
C GLU A 248 18.14 6.43 8.10
N VAL A 249 18.74 6.41 9.28
CA VAL A 249 19.10 7.63 10.01
C VAL A 249 20.57 7.53 10.43
N ILE A 250 21.42 8.31 9.78
CA ILE A 250 22.85 8.31 10.07
C ILE A 250 23.24 9.48 10.97
N GLU A 251 24.39 9.36 11.64
CA GLU A 251 25.02 10.49 12.33
C GLU A 251 26.11 11.06 11.40
N GLN A 252 25.95 12.30 10.93
CA GLN A 252 26.84 12.91 9.94
C GLN A 252 27.37 14.27 10.44
N PRO A 253 28.66 14.39 10.77
CA PRO A 253 29.22 15.64 11.29
C PRO A 253 29.49 16.70 10.20
N HIS A 254 29.61 16.28 8.93
CA HIS A 254 30.00 17.13 7.81
C HIS A 254 28.86 17.36 6.82
N GLU A 255 28.46 18.63 6.64
CA GLU A 255 27.32 19.03 5.80
C GLU A 255 27.77 19.65 4.47
N THR A 256 28.87 19.17 3.88
CA THR A 256 29.23 19.61 2.52
C THR A 256 28.45 18.82 1.48
N ALA A 257 28.21 19.41 0.31
CA ALA A 257 27.48 18.77 -0.78
C ALA A 257 28.04 17.38 -1.15
N ASN A 258 29.37 17.23 -1.11
CA ASN A 258 30.05 15.96 -1.40
C ASN A 258 29.74 14.89 -0.34
N HIS A 259 29.76 15.26 0.96
CA HIS A 259 29.46 14.31 2.03
C HIS A 259 27.99 13.90 1.99
N VAL A 260 27.07 14.83 1.75
CA VAL A 260 25.63 14.51 1.58
C VAL A 260 25.43 13.50 0.45
N VAL A 261 26.05 13.73 -0.72
CA VAL A 261 25.95 12.81 -1.86
C VAL A 261 26.62 11.46 -1.59
N ALA A 262 27.75 11.45 -0.89
CA ALA A 262 28.43 10.20 -0.50
C ALA A 262 27.55 9.35 0.44
N SER A 263 27.02 9.97 1.50
CA SER A 263 26.13 9.29 2.45
C SER A 263 24.84 8.82 1.81
N LEU A 264 24.26 9.61 0.90
CA LEU A 264 23.10 9.20 0.11
C LEU A 264 23.39 7.93 -0.70
N ARG A 265 24.54 7.87 -1.38
CA ARG A 265 24.93 6.70 -2.18
C ARG A 265 25.17 5.47 -1.30
N GLU A 266 25.86 5.65 -0.18
CA GLU A 266 26.11 4.59 0.79
C GLU A 266 24.80 4.00 1.33
N VAL A 267 23.85 4.85 1.73
CA VAL A 267 22.53 4.41 2.22
C VAL A 267 21.76 3.65 1.14
N LEU A 268 21.75 4.11 -0.11
CA LEU A 268 21.08 3.40 -1.20
C LEU A 268 21.75 2.06 -1.51
N GLU A 269 23.10 2.01 -1.51
CA GLU A 269 23.88 0.80 -1.76
C GLU A 269 23.66 -0.25 -0.65
N MET A 270 23.78 0.16 0.61
CA MET A 270 23.55 -0.71 1.78
C MET A 270 22.15 -1.33 1.79
N ASN A 271 21.15 -0.60 1.30
CA ASN A 271 19.76 -1.06 1.23
C ASN A 271 19.41 -1.73 -0.12
N ASN A 272 20.37 -1.88 -1.02
CA ASN A 272 20.18 -2.42 -2.37
C ASN A 272 19.02 -1.72 -3.13
N ILE A 273 18.99 -0.39 -3.07
CA ILE A 273 18.02 0.46 -3.75
C ILE A 273 18.67 1.06 -5.00
N ASP A 274 18.07 0.83 -6.17
CA ASP A 274 18.61 1.34 -7.44
C ASP A 274 18.43 2.86 -7.56
N ILE A 275 19.54 3.59 -7.44
CA ILE A 275 19.62 5.04 -7.59
C ILE A 275 19.07 5.54 -8.93
N LYS A 276 19.08 4.73 -9.99
CA LYS A 276 18.55 5.12 -11.32
C LYS A 276 17.03 5.30 -11.31
N LYS A 277 16.33 4.76 -10.31
CA LYS A 277 14.88 4.93 -10.11
C LYS A 277 14.54 6.16 -9.29
N MET A 278 15.54 6.90 -8.80
CA MET A 278 15.34 8.17 -8.11
C MET A 278 14.91 9.25 -9.10
N THR A 279 13.76 9.87 -8.83
CA THR A 279 13.15 10.89 -9.68
C THR A 279 13.39 12.31 -9.17
N SER A 280 13.45 12.48 -7.86
CA SER A 280 13.72 13.78 -7.24
C SER A 280 14.43 13.65 -5.90
N ILE A 281 15.09 14.74 -5.49
CA ILE A 281 15.57 14.91 -4.11
C ILE A 281 14.82 16.05 -3.42
N GLY A 282 14.42 15.86 -2.16
CA GLY A 282 13.78 16.87 -1.31
C GLY A 282 14.66 17.25 -0.12
N ALA A 283 14.87 18.54 0.10
CA ALA A 283 15.76 19.07 1.13
C ALA A 283 15.45 20.57 1.34
N ASP A 284 16.03 21.19 2.36
CA ASP A 284 15.95 22.64 2.55
C ASP A 284 16.65 23.43 1.43
N ASN A 285 16.27 24.69 1.22
CA ASN A 285 16.80 25.50 0.10
C ASN A 285 18.17 26.12 0.40
N THR A 286 19.09 25.35 0.97
CA THR A 286 20.47 25.78 1.24
C THR A 286 21.36 25.67 0.01
N ASN A 287 22.46 26.43 -0.01
CA ASN A 287 23.47 26.34 -1.07
C ASN A 287 24.09 24.94 -1.15
N VAL A 288 24.24 24.24 -0.03
CA VAL A 288 24.73 22.86 0.04
C VAL A 288 23.81 21.92 -0.75
N ASN A 289 22.49 22.11 -0.66
CA ASN A 289 21.50 21.22 -1.25
C ASN A 289 21.13 21.59 -2.69
N TYR A 290 20.97 22.88 -3.02
CA TYR A 290 20.47 23.35 -4.32
C TYR A 290 21.27 24.47 -4.99
N GLY A 291 22.47 24.80 -4.50
CA GLY A 291 23.38 25.75 -5.13
C GLY A 291 23.63 25.45 -6.61
N GLN A 292 23.74 26.51 -7.42
CA GLN A 292 23.80 26.42 -8.89
C GLN A 292 25.02 25.64 -9.42
N TYR A 293 26.19 25.87 -8.82
CA TYR A 293 27.46 25.31 -9.34
C TYR A 293 27.87 24.03 -8.60
N HIS A 294 27.77 24.02 -7.26
CA HIS A 294 28.22 22.91 -6.43
C HIS A 294 27.27 22.66 -5.28
N SER A 295 26.40 21.67 -5.43
CA SER A 295 25.40 21.27 -4.45
C SER A 295 25.07 19.78 -4.57
N ALA A 296 24.40 19.21 -3.57
CA ALA A 296 23.94 17.82 -3.65
C ALA A 296 23.09 17.59 -4.90
N PHE A 297 22.20 18.55 -5.23
CA PHE A 297 21.42 18.51 -6.45
C PHE A 297 22.29 18.57 -7.72
N SER A 298 23.21 19.52 -7.84
CA SER A 298 24.01 19.66 -9.07
C SER A 298 24.92 18.45 -9.29
N LEU A 299 25.49 17.89 -8.22
CA LEU A 299 26.32 16.69 -8.24
C LEU A 299 25.55 15.41 -8.60
N LEU A 300 24.28 15.29 -8.19
CA LEU A 300 23.45 14.15 -8.60
C LEU A 300 22.89 14.34 -10.02
N LYS A 301 22.59 15.58 -10.41
CA LYS A 301 22.06 15.90 -11.73
C LYS A 301 23.05 15.63 -12.86
N SER A 302 24.36 15.71 -12.61
CA SER A 302 25.40 15.31 -13.58
C SER A 302 25.31 13.83 -13.94
N ASP A 303 24.97 12.99 -12.97
CA ASP A 303 24.88 11.53 -13.13
C ASP A 303 23.48 11.10 -13.59
N PHE A 304 22.45 11.88 -13.23
CA PHE A 304 21.04 11.60 -13.50
C PHE A 304 20.36 12.82 -14.16
N PRO A 305 20.46 12.97 -15.49
CA PRO A 305 19.94 14.15 -16.19
C PRO A 305 18.44 14.42 -16.02
N ASN A 306 17.65 13.40 -15.65
CA ASN A 306 16.20 13.52 -15.43
C ASN A 306 15.81 13.87 -13.98
N LEU A 307 16.76 13.99 -13.07
CA LEU A 307 16.50 14.29 -11.65
C LEU A 307 15.87 15.68 -11.48
N ILE A 308 14.73 15.79 -10.82
CA ILE A 308 14.08 17.09 -10.56
C ILE A 308 14.22 17.51 -9.09
N LYS A 309 14.05 18.80 -8.82
CA LYS A 309 13.96 19.29 -7.44
C LYS A 309 12.62 18.85 -6.85
N GLY A 310 12.65 18.14 -5.73
CA GLY A 310 11.47 17.81 -4.94
C GLY A 310 11.10 18.97 -4.03
N SER A 311 9.85 19.01 -3.59
CA SER A 311 9.44 19.90 -2.49
C SER A 311 10.12 19.46 -1.19
N SER A 312 10.55 20.42 -0.38
CA SER A 312 10.87 20.19 1.04
C SER A 312 9.64 19.64 1.77
N PHE A 313 9.89 18.86 2.83
CA PHE A 313 8.87 18.20 3.66
C PHE A 313 7.74 19.14 4.08
#